data_AF-A0AAD2JMT4-F1
#
_entry.id   AF-A0AAD2JMT4-F1
#
_cell.length_a   1.000
_cell.length_b   1.000
_cell.length_c   1.000
_cell.angle_alpha   90.00
_cell.angle_beta   90.00
_cell.angle_gamma   90.00
#
_symmetry.space_group_name_H-M   'P 1'
#
loop_
_entity.id
_entity.type
_entity.pdbx_description
1 polymer ?
#
loop_
_entity_poly.entity_id
_entity_poly.type
_entity_poly.pdbx_seq_one_letter_code
_entity_poly.pdbx_strand_id
1 'polypeptide(L)'
;MRWIDKIISMKSKTYWQNHTNWTLTLDRGYLDILDDDDITDDAFILDAKYEATTGREVPSKQVHLTTEQQNLLATALENTQELFDGNLGHYKHKKIHLEVEDGAVPVHSIAYSVPVEHQDAFLKELCYLEAINVLK
;
A
#
# COMPACT_ATOMS: atom_id res chain seq x y z
N MET A 1 -28.86 -9.60 7.35
CA MET A 1 -28.56 -8.44 6.50
C MET A 1 -29.86 -7.81 6.01
N ARG A 2 -29.90 -6.50 5.76
CA ARG A 2 -31.03 -5.83 5.10
C ARG A 2 -30.81 -5.85 3.60
N TRP A 3 -31.75 -6.41 2.86
CA TRP A 3 -31.78 -6.32 1.41
C TRP A 3 -33.09 -5.66 1.00
N ILE A 4 -32.97 -4.46 0.41
CA ILE A 4 -34.10 -3.57 0.11
C ILE A 4 -34.89 -3.34 1.41
N ASP A 5 -36.16 -3.72 1.48
CA ASP A 5 -37.06 -3.49 2.61
C ASP A 5 -37.32 -4.75 3.45
N LYS A 6 -36.59 -5.84 3.20
CA LYS A 6 -36.75 -7.09 3.96
C LYS A 6 -35.48 -7.44 4.72
N ILE A 7 -35.66 -7.72 6.01
CA ILE A 7 -34.58 -8.24 6.86
C ILE A 7 -34.49 -9.74 6.59
N ILE A 8 -33.40 -10.16 5.94
CA ILE A 8 -33.09 -11.57 5.72
C ILE A 8 -32.17 -12.02 6.87
N SER A 9 -32.67 -12.93 7.70
CA SER A 9 -31.87 -13.59 8.72
C SER A 9 -30.99 -14.64 8.06
N MET A 10 -29.69 -14.63 8.37
CA MET A 10 -28.74 -15.61 7.82
C MET A 10 -29.03 -17.06 8.24
N LYS A 11 -29.81 -17.23 9.32
CA LYS A 11 -30.26 -18.53 9.83
C LYS A 11 -31.78 -18.54 9.92
N SER A 12 -32.37 -19.73 9.87
CA SER A 12 -33.82 -19.92 10.07
C SER A 12 -34.25 -19.42 11.46
N LYS A 13 -35.51 -18.99 11.60
CA LYS A 13 -36.07 -18.51 12.88
C LYS A 13 -36.00 -19.58 13.99
N THR A 14 -36.03 -20.86 13.65
CA THR A 14 -35.96 -21.98 14.59
C THR A 14 -34.53 -22.46 14.86
N TYR A 15 -33.52 -21.88 14.20
CA TYR A 15 -32.14 -22.35 14.26
C TYR A 15 -31.58 -22.40 15.70
N TRP A 16 -31.90 -21.40 16.52
CA TRP A 16 -31.43 -21.30 17.91
C TRP A 16 -32.27 -22.10 18.92
N GLN A 17 -33.38 -22.70 18.49
CA GLN A 17 -34.18 -23.57 19.36
C GLN A 17 -33.52 -24.96 19.53
N ASN A 18 -32.62 -25.33 18.61
CA ASN A 18 -31.84 -26.55 18.70
C ASN A 18 -30.60 -26.31 19.56
N HIS A 19 -30.55 -26.96 20.73
CA HIS A 19 -29.45 -26.79 21.69
C HIS A 19 -28.09 -27.16 21.09
N THR A 20 -28.04 -28.08 20.12
CA THR A 20 -26.82 -28.48 19.40
C THR A 20 -26.19 -27.35 18.60
N ASN A 21 -27.01 -26.44 18.06
CA ASN A 21 -26.51 -25.27 17.34
C ASN A 21 -25.88 -24.27 18.31
N TRP A 22 -26.43 -24.14 19.52
CA TRP A 22 -25.86 -23.28 20.57
C TRP A 22 -24.50 -23.80 21.06
N THR A 23 -24.38 -25.12 21.23
CA THR A 23 -23.12 -25.75 21.65
C THR A 23 -22.04 -25.66 20.59
N LEU A 24 -22.38 -25.78 19.30
CA LEU A 24 -21.43 -25.63 18.20
C LEU A 24 -20.87 -24.21 18.12
N THR A 25 -21.68 -23.18 18.38
CA THR A 25 -21.24 -21.77 18.30
C THR A 25 -20.37 -21.33 19.48
N LEU A 26 -20.50 -21.99 20.63
CA LEU A 26 -19.69 -21.73 21.81
C LEU A 26 -18.49 -22.68 21.91
N ASP A 27 -18.38 -23.63 20.98
CA ASP A 27 -17.25 -24.54 20.94
C ASP A 27 -15.98 -23.78 20.58
N ARG A 28 -14.93 -24.01 21.37
CA ARG A 28 -13.63 -23.33 21.22
C ARG A 28 -13.07 -23.55 19.82
N GLY A 29 -13.17 -24.77 19.30
CA GLY A 29 -12.69 -25.10 17.96
C GLY A 29 -13.43 -24.37 16.84
N TYR A 30 -14.72 -24.07 17.03
CA TYR A 30 -15.49 -23.28 16.05
C TYR A 30 -15.17 -21.79 16.11
N LEU A 31 -14.89 -21.26 17.31
CA LEU A 31 -14.42 -19.89 17.50
C LEU A 31 -13.01 -19.70 16.94
N ASP A 32 -12.11 -20.66 17.20
CA ASP A 32 -10.72 -20.60 16.70
C ASP A 32 -10.68 -20.65 15.16
N ILE A 33 -11.62 -21.33 14.48
CA ILE A 33 -11.76 -21.33 13.00
C ILE A 33 -12.30 -19.99 12.46
N LEU A 34 -13.09 -19.25 13.24
CA LEU A 34 -13.60 -17.93 12.86
C LEU A 34 -12.59 -16.81 13.15
N ASP A 35 -11.72 -17.01 14.15
CA ASP A 35 -10.56 -16.16 14.44
C ASP A 35 -9.37 -16.48 13.52
N ASP A 36 -9.41 -17.54 12.69
CA ASP A 36 -8.36 -17.87 11.71
C ASP A 36 -8.40 -16.98 10.44
N ASP A 37 -9.40 -16.09 10.35
CA ASP A 37 -9.35 -14.88 9.51
C ASP A 37 -8.62 -13.73 10.25
N ASP A 38 -7.80 -14.04 11.28
CA ASP A 38 -6.73 -13.15 11.71
C ASP A 38 -5.94 -12.81 10.44
N ILE A 39 -5.86 -11.51 10.16
CA ILE A 39 -5.25 -10.95 8.97
C ILE A 39 -3.77 -11.35 9.00
N THR A 40 -3.45 -12.52 8.45
CA THR A 40 -2.10 -13.04 8.25
C THR A 40 -1.41 -12.40 7.05
N ASP A 41 -2.02 -11.36 6.46
CA ASP A 41 -1.33 -10.39 5.63
C ASP A 41 -0.61 -9.38 6.55
N ASP A 42 0.34 -9.88 7.34
CA ASP A 42 1.49 -9.09 7.80
C ASP A 42 2.31 -8.75 6.55
N ALA A 43 1.77 -7.86 5.72
CA ALA A 43 2.45 -7.32 4.54
C ALA A 43 3.62 -6.49 5.06
N PHE A 44 4.74 -7.17 5.33
CA PHE A 44 5.98 -6.55 5.77
C PHE A 44 6.30 -5.41 4.82
N ILE A 45 6.35 -4.19 5.35
CA ILE A 45 6.63 -3.01 4.54
C ILE A 45 8.08 -3.15 4.06
N LEU A 46 8.20 -3.49 2.78
CA LEU A 46 9.50 -3.54 2.12
C LEU A 46 10.02 -2.10 1.96
N ASP A 47 11.31 -1.97 2.22
CA ASP A 47 12.07 -0.74 2.02
C ASP A 47 12.05 -0.32 0.53
N ALA A 48 11.94 0.98 0.26
CA ALA A 48 11.94 1.46 -1.11
C ALA A 48 13.34 1.38 -1.72
N LYS A 49 13.44 0.74 -2.89
CA LYS A 49 14.69 0.58 -3.64
C LYS A 49 14.81 1.65 -4.72
N TYR A 50 15.28 2.83 -4.34
CA TYR A 50 15.60 3.93 -5.27
C TYR A 50 16.98 3.70 -5.90
N GLU A 51 17.10 2.67 -6.73
CA GLU A 51 18.35 2.35 -7.44
C GLU A 51 18.38 3.07 -8.79
N ALA A 52 19.38 3.93 -8.98
CA ALA A 52 19.68 4.51 -10.29
C ALA A 52 19.95 3.38 -11.29
N THR A 53 19.25 3.38 -12.42
CA THR A 53 19.39 2.35 -13.45
C THR A 53 19.81 3.02 -14.76
N THR A 54 20.85 2.52 -15.41
CA THR A 54 21.19 3.06 -16.73
C THR A 54 20.20 2.55 -17.78
N GLY A 55 19.80 3.39 -18.75
CA GLY A 55 18.95 2.99 -19.88
C GLY A 55 19.49 1.82 -20.72
N ARG A 56 20.78 1.46 -20.57
CA ARG A 56 21.42 0.27 -21.17
C ARG A 56 21.31 -1.00 -20.33
N GLU A 57 21.16 -0.88 -19.02
CA GLU A 57 20.97 -2.02 -18.13
C GLU A 57 19.58 -2.63 -18.29
N VAL A 58 18.58 -1.80 -18.57
CA VAL A 58 17.19 -2.25 -18.78
C VAL A 58 17.09 -3.25 -19.94
N PRO A 59 17.57 -2.96 -21.17
CA PRO A 59 17.59 -3.93 -22.27
C PRO A 59 18.37 -5.21 -21.96
N SER A 60 19.49 -5.09 -21.22
CA SER A 60 20.35 -6.22 -20.88
C SER A 60 19.68 -7.21 -19.93
N LYS A 61 18.78 -6.73 -19.06
CA LYS A 61 17.98 -7.56 -18.14
C LYS A 61 16.80 -8.26 -18.85
N GLN A 62 16.44 -7.86 -20.08
CA GLN A 62 15.32 -8.45 -20.82
C GLN A 62 15.74 -9.70 -21.60
N VAL A 63 15.76 -10.85 -20.90
CA VAL A 63 16.07 -12.18 -21.47
C VAL A 63 15.09 -12.66 -22.56
N HIS A 64 13.90 -12.05 -22.66
CA HIS A 64 12.87 -12.44 -23.62
C HIS A 64 12.99 -11.73 -24.98
N LEU A 65 13.85 -10.72 -25.09
CA LEU A 65 14.03 -9.94 -26.32
C LEU A 65 15.17 -10.49 -27.16
N THR A 66 15.02 -10.37 -28.48
CA THR A 66 16.09 -10.67 -29.43
C THR A 66 17.15 -9.55 -29.38
N THR A 67 18.41 -9.85 -29.72
CA THR A 67 19.51 -8.85 -29.67
C THR A 67 19.21 -7.58 -30.47
N GLU A 68 18.54 -7.69 -31.61
CA GLU A 68 18.11 -6.52 -32.41
C GLU A 68 17.08 -5.65 -31.67
N GLN A 69 16.13 -6.28 -30.96
CA GLN A 69 15.11 -5.57 -30.17
C GLN A 69 15.70 -4.92 -28.93
N GLN A 70 16.69 -5.56 -28.30
CA GLN A 70 17.43 -4.97 -27.17
C GLN A 70 18.20 -3.72 -27.62
N ASN A 71 18.83 -3.75 -28.79
CA ASN A 71 19.52 -2.59 -29.35
C ASN A 71 18.55 -1.44 -29.67
N LEU A 72 17.39 -1.74 -30.26
CA LEU A 72 16.36 -0.76 -30.53
C LEU A 72 15.84 -0.12 -29.23
N LEU A 73 15.63 -0.93 -28.20
CA LEU A 73 15.22 -0.46 -26.87
C LEU A 73 16.31 0.40 -26.22
N ALA A 74 17.59 0.03 -26.36
CA ALA A 74 18.70 0.83 -25.85
C ALA A 74 18.76 2.22 -26.50
N THR A 75 18.55 2.31 -27.82
CA THR A 75 18.48 3.60 -28.53
C THR A 75 17.29 4.45 -28.07
N ALA A 76 16.14 3.83 -27.82
CA ALA A 76 14.96 4.54 -27.33
C ALA A 76 15.17 5.11 -25.90
N LEU A 77 15.84 4.35 -25.03
CA LEU A 77 16.06 4.73 -23.63
C LEU A 77 17.29 5.64 -23.42
N GLU A 78 18.07 5.92 -24.47
CA GLU A 78 19.26 6.77 -24.39
C GLU A 78 18.93 8.21 -24.00
N ASN A 79 17.77 8.72 -24.44
CA ASN A 79 17.32 10.09 -24.15
C ASN A 79 16.55 10.22 -22.82
N THR A 80 16.28 9.12 -22.12
CA THR A 80 15.46 9.10 -20.90
C THR A 80 16.30 8.91 -19.64
N GLN A 81 17.59 9.26 -19.67
CA GLN A 81 18.49 9.09 -18.51
C GLN A 81 17.98 9.78 -17.25
N GLU A 82 17.37 10.97 -17.38
CA GLU A 82 16.75 11.70 -16.26
C GLU A 82 15.58 10.94 -15.61
N LEU A 83 14.91 10.01 -16.32
CA LEU A 83 13.82 9.23 -15.72
C LEU A 83 14.33 8.06 -14.86
N PHE A 84 15.59 7.64 -15.05
CA PHE A 84 16.17 6.47 -14.38
C PHE A 84 17.32 6.85 -13.43
N ASP A 85 17.45 8.13 -13.09
CA ASP A 85 18.48 8.62 -12.18
C ASP A 85 18.28 8.18 -10.71
N GLY A 86 17.14 7.54 -10.41
CA GLY A 86 16.80 7.03 -9.08
C GLY A 86 16.40 8.11 -8.09
N ASN A 87 16.26 9.37 -8.53
CA ASN A 87 15.88 10.49 -7.68
C ASN A 87 14.47 10.99 -8.01
N LEU A 88 13.88 11.71 -7.05
CA LEU A 88 12.57 12.33 -7.26
C LEU A 88 12.70 13.58 -8.13
N GLY A 89 11.95 13.64 -9.23
CA GLY A 89 11.93 14.82 -10.10
C GLY A 89 11.25 16.04 -9.44
N HIS A 90 11.79 17.24 -9.70
CA HIS A 90 11.17 18.49 -9.26
C HIS A 90 10.19 19.04 -10.30
N TYR A 91 8.95 19.27 -9.90
CA TYR A 91 7.95 19.92 -10.75
C TYR A 91 8.24 21.42 -10.91
N LYS A 92 8.59 21.85 -12.14
CA LYS A 92 9.08 23.22 -12.43
C LYS A 92 7.99 24.26 -12.75
N HIS A 93 6.73 23.85 -12.86
CA HIS A 93 5.67 24.72 -13.36
C HIS A 93 4.91 25.42 -12.21
N LYS A 94 3.59 25.54 -12.33
CA LYS A 94 2.76 26.30 -11.39
C LYS A 94 2.80 25.65 -10.01
N LYS A 95 3.05 26.47 -8.98
CA LYS A 95 2.93 26.03 -7.59
C LYS A 95 1.46 25.76 -7.26
N ILE A 96 1.23 24.78 -6.40
CA ILE A 96 -0.11 24.50 -5.87
C ILE A 96 -0.43 25.62 -4.86
N HIS A 97 -1.60 26.23 -5.03
CA HIS A 97 -2.19 27.14 -4.04
C HIS A 97 -3.38 26.41 -3.43
N LEU A 98 -3.37 26.22 -2.12
CA LEU A 98 -4.48 25.64 -1.37
C LEU A 98 -5.33 26.80 -0.85
N GLU A 99 -6.48 27.02 -1.47
CA GLU A 99 -7.45 28.02 -1.01
C GLU A 99 -8.15 27.49 0.26
N VAL A 100 -8.23 28.34 1.27
CA VAL A 100 -8.88 28.04 2.54
C VAL A 100 -10.23 28.74 2.57
N GLU A 101 -11.28 28.05 3.00
CA GLU A 101 -12.61 28.63 3.15
C GLU A 101 -12.62 29.75 4.20
N ASP A 102 -13.42 30.78 3.94
CA ASP A 102 -13.56 31.92 4.86
C ASP A 102 -14.05 31.47 6.24
N GLY A 103 -13.22 31.67 7.26
CA GLY A 103 -13.51 31.29 8.65
C GLY A 103 -13.02 29.89 9.07
N ALA A 104 -12.27 29.19 8.21
CA ALA A 104 -11.67 27.90 8.60
C ALA A 104 -10.69 28.07 9.79
N VAL A 105 -10.73 27.11 10.71
CA VAL A 105 -9.88 27.05 11.90
C VAL A 105 -8.89 25.88 11.75
N PRO A 106 -7.59 26.07 12.03
CA PRO A 106 -6.62 24.97 11.96
C PRO A 106 -6.99 23.85 12.94
N VAL A 107 -6.98 22.61 12.45
CA VAL A 107 -7.26 21.42 13.24
C VAL A 107 -5.94 20.70 13.52
N HIS A 108 -5.74 20.30 14.77
CA HIS A 108 -4.61 19.48 15.20
C HIS A 108 -5.13 18.14 15.73
N SER A 109 -4.62 17.04 15.18
CA SER A 109 -4.91 15.68 15.63
C SER A 109 -3.63 15.00 16.14
N ILE A 110 -3.80 14.06 17.07
CA ILE A 110 -2.69 13.23 17.57
C ILE A 110 -2.26 12.27 16.45
N ALA A 111 -0.96 12.04 16.33
CA ALA A 111 -0.41 11.07 15.39
C ALA A 111 -0.81 9.63 15.74
N TYR A 112 -0.99 8.78 14.73
CA TYR A 112 -1.24 7.36 14.94
C TYR A 112 0.03 6.64 15.43
N SER A 113 -0.15 5.65 16.29
CA SER A 113 0.94 4.79 16.73
C SER A 113 1.45 3.93 15.57
N VAL A 114 2.78 3.90 15.39
CA VAL A 114 3.44 3.04 14.41
C VAL A 114 3.74 1.68 15.06
N PRO A 115 3.36 0.54 14.44
CA PRO A 115 3.74 -0.78 14.93
C PRO A 115 5.27 -0.93 15.00
N VAL A 116 5.76 -1.61 16.03
CA VAL A 116 7.22 -1.81 16.26
C VAL A 116 7.88 -2.48 15.05
N GLU A 117 7.20 -3.42 14.41
CA GLU A 117 7.70 -4.16 13.24
C GLU A 117 7.96 -3.28 12.02
N HIS A 118 7.26 -2.16 11.89
CA HIS A 118 7.40 -1.23 10.75
C HIS A 118 8.21 0.01 11.10
N GLN A 119 8.63 0.15 12.36
CA GLN A 119 9.31 1.34 12.85
C GLN A 119 10.63 1.59 12.10
N ASP A 120 11.40 0.55 11.82
CA ASP A 120 12.67 0.66 11.13
C ASP A 120 12.51 1.11 9.67
N ALA A 121 11.54 0.53 8.95
CA ALA A 121 11.22 0.92 7.58
C ALA A 121 10.72 2.38 7.53
N PHE A 122 9.84 2.76 8.47
CA PHE A 122 9.33 4.13 8.58
C PHE A 122 10.45 5.15 8.84
N LEU A 123 11.36 4.86 9.78
CA LEU A 123 12.48 5.76 10.10
C LEU A 123 13.44 5.92 8.91
N LYS A 124 13.69 4.83 8.18
CA LYS A 124 14.55 4.86 7.00
C LYS A 124 13.98 5.73 5.88
N GLU A 125 12.69 5.57 5.57
CA GLU A 125 12.01 6.41 4.59
C GLU A 125 11.94 7.87 5.04
N LEU A 126 11.66 8.14 6.32
CA LEU A 126 11.61 9.51 6.85
C LEU A 126 12.96 10.22 6.70
N CYS A 127 14.05 9.57 7.11
CA CYS A 127 15.41 10.11 6.95
C CYS A 127 15.77 10.33 5.46
N TYR A 128 15.35 9.42 4.58
CA TYR A 128 15.57 9.57 3.14
C TYR A 128 14.84 10.79 2.58
N LEU A 129 13.56 10.98 2.92
CA LEU A 129 12.75 12.12 2.47
C LEU A 129 13.28 13.47 2.97
N GLU A 130 13.83 13.51 4.19
CA GLU A 130 14.52 14.68 4.72
C GLU A 130 15.81 14.96 3.94
N ALA A 131 16.62 13.93 3.64
CA ALA A 131 17.85 14.06 2.88
C ALA A 131 17.61 14.61 1.45
N ILE A 132 16.53 14.17 0.77
CA ILE A 132 16.14 14.68 -0.55
C ILE A 132 15.34 15.99 -0.50
N ASN A 133 15.20 16.62 0.68
CA ASN A 133 14.49 17.90 0.90
C ASN A 133 13.01 17.90 0.47
N VAL A 134 12.36 16.73 0.48
CA VAL A 134 10.91 16.62 0.27
C VAL A 134 10.17 17.03 1.55
N LEU A 135 10.68 16.58 2.71
CA LEU A 135 10.24 17.01 4.02
C LEU A 135 11.21 18.05 4.60
N LYS A 136 10.67 19.02 5.35
CA LYS A 136 11.41 20.09 6.03
C LYS A 136 10.80 20.39 7.39
#